data_AF-A0A2V2B2D7-F1
#
_entry.id   AF-A0A2V2B2D7-F1
#
_cell.length_a   1.000
_cell.length_b   1.000
_cell.length_c   1.000
_cell.angle_alpha   90.00
_cell.angle_beta   90.00
_cell.angle_gamma   90.00
#
_symmetry.space_group_name_H-M   'P 1'
#
loop_
_entity.id
_entity.type
_entity.pdbx_description
1 polymer ?
#
loop_
_entity_poly.entity_id
_entity_poly.type
_entity_poly.pdbx_seq_one_letter_code
_entity_poly.pdbx_strand_id
1 'polypeptide(L)'
;METKPVVVVEPPDDNGLRKVVIDGKPAGKVWSRHELQKVLERAHVAADADIEWHGGNRTVWPAHSWGRRMTGTVMALGFLATAAMCTWIGMNDALDALTFAGRVTGFLFLFMAVVELIAVVAGFDFWRSHKKAYSGPALLFGALVELFVGSVLLLMYVANRDRPSVALCLLLWIGMVICAAWSLWVLCRRRVWKVLRYPGRIAVGAIVSTLLVITNLAYTQVYLPSMSRPLVQGSSEIGMPSLNREGTKMYLRVRLHLKNSGQVPVHILGSIYWIQLKLVSDPKDRYKLLKPGELVKPPGRELSPQEEISEDVVVEIDDPGKSAYEAVTAQVEAYAFRQDRMTIDAAYKDSGEWRGKLKREGKDDDPPGPPPVDKEYFRYQSAISQSSELLNLTRGKERVTVWWLYRRRPVVYVDVASPDDRKPFNLIDPKEQRRAVDRYGLAFVRGSMAQMPYTELLKEAQAHRPT
;
A
#
# COMPACT_ATOMS: atom_id res chain seq x y z
N MET A 1 6.69 -69.61 -45.10
CA MET A 1 5.65 -69.12 -44.17
C MET A 1 6.09 -67.75 -43.72
N GLU A 2 5.43 -66.68 -44.19
CA GLU A 2 5.68 -65.33 -43.68
C GLU A 2 5.12 -65.25 -42.26
N THR A 3 6.00 -65.11 -41.27
CA THR A 3 5.60 -64.87 -39.88
C THR A 3 5.03 -63.45 -39.79
N LYS A 4 3.73 -63.34 -39.53
CA LYS A 4 3.07 -62.05 -39.29
C LYS A 4 3.71 -61.37 -38.06
N PRO A 5 4.02 -60.07 -38.12
CA PRO A 5 4.63 -59.36 -37.00
C PRO A 5 3.68 -59.32 -35.81
N VAL A 6 4.19 -59.61 -34.60
CA VAL A 6 3.39 -59.63 -33.37
C VAL A 6 3.43 -58.24 -32.76
N VAL A 7 2.28 -57.57 -32.75
CA VAL A 7 2.12 -56.24 -32.13
C VAL A 7 1.49 -56.40 -30.76
N VAL A 8 2.23 -56.06 -29.71
CA VAL A 8 1.73 -56.07 -28.33
C VAL A 8 1.56 -54.63 -27.85
N VAL A 9 0.36 -54.31 -27.36
CA VAL A 9 0.05 -53.03 -26.73
C VAL A 9 -0.11 -53.25 -25.23
N GLU A 10 0.87 -52.77 -24.47
CA GLU A 10 0.94 -52.89 -23.02
C GLU A 10 -0.20 -52.13 -22.31
N PRO A 11 -0.50 -52.45 -21.03
CA PRO A 11 -1.41 -51.66 -20.22
C PRO A 11 -0.98 -50.17 -20.17
N PRO A 12 -1.93 -49.26 -20.00
CA PRO A 12 -1.61 -47.85 -19.82
C PRO A 12 -0.72 -47.68 -18.59
N ASP A 13 0.40 -46.98 -18.73
CA ASP A 13 1.22 -46.57 -17.60
C ASP A 13 0.48 -45.56 -16.70
N ASP A 14 1.09 -45.13 -15.59
CA ASP A 14 0.53 -44.13 -14.67
C ASP A 14 0.11 -42.82 -15.36
N ASN A 15 0.63 -42.56 -16.57
CA ASN A 15 0.31 -41.38 -17.36
C ASN A 15 -0.81 -41.63 -18.37
N GLY A 16 -1.20 -42.88 -18.61
CA GLY A 16 -2.09 -43.25 -19.70
C GLY A 16 -1.35 -43.37 -21.03
N LEU A 17 -0.08 -43.74 -21.05
CA LEU A 17 0.60 -44.13 -22.28
C LEU A 17 0.60 -45.64 -22.39
N ARG A 18 0.17 -46.15 -23.54
CA ARG A 18 0.35 -47.57 -23.85
C ARG A 18 1.66 -47.74 -24.60
N LYS A 19 2.55 -48.59 -24.08
CA LYS A 19 3.81 -48.94 -24.76
C LYS A 19 3.47 -49.92 -25.88
N VAL A 20 3.96 -49.64 -27.08
CA VAL A 20 3.79 -50.48 -28.26
C VAL A 20 5.09 -51.24 -28.48
N VAL A 21 4.99 -52.56 -28.54
CA VAL A 21 6.10 -53.48 -28.79
C VAL A 21 5.79 -54.23 -30.08
N ILE A 22 6.71 -54.20 -31.04
CA ILE A 22 6.58 -54.89 -32.33
C ILE A 22 7.71 -55.91 -32.39
N ASP A 23 7.38 -57.19 -32.54
CA ASP A 23 8.34 -58.31 -32.57
C ASP A 23 9.32 -58.29 -31.38
N GLY A 24 8.78 -58.03 -30.18
CA GLY A 24 9.56 -57.96 -28.93
C GLY A 24 10.39 -56.68 -28.76
N LYS A 25 10.43 -55.78 -29.75
CA LYS A 25 11.16 -54.51 -29.69
C LYS A 25 10.22 -53.34 -29.37
N PRO A 26 10.59 -52.42 -28.46
CA PRO A 26 9.77 -51.25 -28.17
C PRO A 26 9.72 -50.32 -29.40
N ALA A 27 8.56 -50.20 -30.01
CA ALA A 27 8.33 -49.38 -31.20
C ALA A 27 7.90 -47.95 -30.86
N GLY A 28 7.30 -47.74 -29.68
CA GLY A 28 6.93 -46.41 -29.22
C GLY A 28 5.97 -46.42 -28.03
N LYS A 29 5.42 -45.24 -27.72
CA LYS A 29 4.34 -45.06 -26.75
C LYS A 29 3.23 -44.24 -27.40
N VAL A 30 1.98 -44.62 -27.20
CA VAL A 30 0.83 -44.02 -27.89
C VAL A 30 -0.33 -43.72 -26.95
N TRP A 31 -1.03 -42.62 -27.21
CA TRP A 31 -2.19 -42.16 -26.43
C TRP A 31 -3.53 -42.50 -27.05
N SER A 32 -3.52 -42.73 -28.37
CA SER A 32 -4.74 -42.88 -29.16
C SER A 32 -4.53 -43.87 -30.28
N ARG A 33 -5.65 -44.34 -30.82
CA ARG A 33 -5.66 -45.20 -32.01
C ARG A 33 -4.96 -44.55 -33.20
N HIS A 34 -5.09 -43.24 -33.37
CA HIS A 34 -4.43 -42.49 -34.46
C HIS A 34 -2.90 -42.51 -34.34
N GLU A 35 -2.39 -42.35 -33.12
CA GLU A 35 -0.95 -42.44 -32.87
C GLU A 35 -0.43 -43.87 -33.00
N LEU A 36 -1.20 -44.86 -32.54
CA LEU A 36 -0.90 -46.27 -32.77
C LEU A 36 -0.75 -46.55 -34.27
N GLN A 37 -1.73 -46.10 -35.07
CA GLN A 37 -1.68 -46.26 -36.51
C GLN A 37 -0.44 -45.60 -37.13
N LYS A 38 -0.08 -44.37 -36.72
CA LYS A 38 1.15 -43.72 -37.17
C LYS A 38 2.43 -44.46 -36.77
N VAL A 39 2.45 -45.12 -35.60
CA VAL A 39 3.60 -45.91 -35.15
C VAL A 39 3.71 -47.20 -35.98
N LEU A 40 2.58 -47.86 -36.25
CA LEU A 40 2.53 -49.06 -37.09
C LEU A 40 2.91 -48.76 -38.55
N GLU A 41 2.41 -47.66 -39.11
CA GLU A 41 2.77 -47.19 -40.47
C GLU A 41 4.28 -46.93 -40.60
N ARG A 42 4.90 -46.27 -39.61
CA ARG A 42 6.35 -46.04 -39.58
C ARG A 42 7.17 -47.32 -39.43
N ALA A 43 6.59 -48.34 -38.82
CA ALA A 43 7.22 -49.65 -38.66
C ALA A 43 6.92 -50.59 -39.85
N HIS A 44 6.26 -50.11 -40.90
CA HIS A 44 5.83 -50.90 -42.06
C HIS A 44 4.98 -52.12 -41.70
N VAL A 45 4.22 -52.03 -40.61
CA VAL A 45 3.27 -53.06 -40.19
C VAL A 45 1.93 -52.83 -40.89
N ALA A 46 1.38 -53.89 -41.50
CA ALA A 46 0.10 -53.83 -42.20
C ALA A 46 -1.04 -53.43 -41.24
N ALA A 47 -2.02 -52.67 -41.75
CA ALA A 47 -3.11 -52.13 -40.95
C ALA A 47 -4.06 -53.20 -40.35
N ASP A 48 -3.98 -54.43 -40.86
CA ASP A 48 -4.72 -55.62 -40.44
C ASP A 48 -3.90 -56.57 -39.55
N ALA A 49 -2.71 -56.16 -39.10
CA ALA A 49 -1.90 -56.95 -38.18
C ALA A 49 -2.68 -57.26 -36.89
N ASP A 50 -2.51 -58.47 -36.38
CA ASP A 50 -3.17 -58.91 -35.15
C ASP A 50 -2.51 -58.21 -33.95
N ILE A 51 -3.30 -57.42 -33.22
CA ILE A 51 -2.81 -56.61 -32.10
C ILE A 51 -3.24 -57.28 -30.81
N GLU A 52 -2.26 -57.76 -30.06
CA GLU A 52 -2.45 -58.29 -28.73
C GLU A 52 -2.54 -57.13 -27.72
N TRP A 53 -3.68 -57.02 -27.03
CA TRP A 53 -3.91 -55.98 -26.04
C TRP A 53 -3.70 -56.51 -24.63
N HIS A 54 -2.75 -55.94 -23.91
CA HIS A 54 -2.55 -56.22 -22.49
C HIS A 54 -3.25 -55.13 -21.65
N GLY A 55 -4.02 -55.53 -20.65
CA GLY A 55 -4.74 -54.61 -19.74
C GLY A 55 -5.83 -53.76 -20.40
N GLY A 56 -6.60 -54.34 -21.34
CA GLY A 56 -7.77 -53.70 -21.96
C GLY A 56 -7.98 -54.17 -23.39
N ASN A 57 -8.77 -53.42 -24.16
CA ASN A 57 -9.00 -53.66 -25.59
C ASN A 57 -8.90 -52.35 -26.38
N ARG A 58 -9.14 -52.40 -27.69
CA ARG A 58 -9.13 -51.24 -28.61
C ARG A 58 -10.08 -50.09 -28.24
N THR A 59 -11.01 -50.27 -27.30
CA THR A 59 -11.93 -49.22 -26.84
C THR A 59 -11.48 -48.58 -25.53
N VAL A 60 -10.58 -49.22 -24.79
CA VAL A 60 -10.00 -48.68 -23.55
C VAL A 60 -8.73 -47.91 -23.86
N TRP A 61 -8.92 -46.75 -24.46
CA TRP A 61 -7.88 -45.72 -24.51
C TRP A 61 -7.91 -44.94 -23.19
N PRO A 62 -6.79 -44.34 -22.76
CA PRO A 62 -6.72 -43.44 -21.62
C PRO A 62 -7.41 -42.11 -21.99
N ALA A 63 -8.72 -42.21 -22.18
CA ALA A 63 -9.61 -41.17 -22.64
C ALA A 63 -10.13 -40.42 -21.42
N HIS A 64 -9.31 -39.52 -20.90
CA HIS A 64 -9.78 -38.22 -20.40
C HIS A 64 -8.83 -37.13 -20.92
N SER A 65 -8.59 -37.14 -22.24
CA SER A 65 -7.84 -36.07 -22.92
C SER A 65 -8.47 -34.70 -22.63
N TRP A 66 -9.80 -34.66 -22.57
CA TRP A 66 -10.55 -33.48 -22.16
C TRP A 66 -10.29 -33.11 -20.70
N GLY A 67 -10.32 -34.06 -19.77
CA GLY A 67 -9.99 -33.83 -18.36
C GLY A 67 -8.59 -33.26 -18.16
N ARG A 68 -7.57 -33.82 -18.84
CA ARG A 68 -6.19 -33.31 -18.79
C ARG A 68 -6.05 -31.92 -19.40
N ARG A 69 -6.73 -31.66 -20.52
CA ARG A 69 -6.75 -30.33 -21.15
C ARG A 69 -7.42 -29.32 -20.24
N MET A 70 -8.57 -29.65 -19.66
CA MET A 70 -9.26 -28.79 -18.69
C MET A 70 -8.36 -28.53 -17.47
N THR A 71 -7.70 -29.56 -16.92
CA THR A 71 -6.76 -29.38 -15.81
C THR A 71 -5.62 -28.44 -16.18
N GLY A 72 -4.97 -28.67 -17.33
CA GLY A 72 -3.88 -27.82 -17.81
C GLY A 72 -4.33 -26.40 -18.09
N THR A 73 -5.52 -26.19 -18.66
CA THR A 73 -6.09 -24.87 -18.92
C THR A 73 -6.39 -24.13 -17.62
N VAL A 74 -7.02 -24.79 -16.64
CA VAL A 74 -7.33 -24.16 -15.34
C VAL A 74 -6.04 -23.75 -14.62
N MET A 75 -5.02 -24.62 -14.58
CA MET A 75 -3.70 -24.28 -14.01
C MET A 75 -3.06 -23.10 -14.75
N ALA A 76 -3.05 -23.14 -16.09
CA ALA A 76 -2.48 -22.06 -16.89
C ALA A 76 -3.19 -20.73 -16.65
N LEU A 77 -4.52 -20.73 -16.47
CA LEU A 77 -5.27 -19.53 -16.11
C LEU A 77 -4.91 -19.00 -14.73
N GLY A 78 -4.70 -19.88 -13.73
CA GLY A 78 -4.20 -19.50 -12.40
C GLY A 78 -2.83 -18.83 -12.46
N PHE A 79 -1.88 -19.45 -13.16
CA PHE A 79 -0.54 -18.88 -13.36
C PHE A 79 -0.57 -17.58 -14.14
N LEU A 80 -1.39 -17.46 -15.18
CA LEU A 80 -1.54 -16.22 -15.94
C LEU A 80 -2.16 -15.09 -15.09
N ALA A 81 -3.18 -15.39 -14.29
CA ALA A 81 -3.78 -14.43 -13.37
C ALA A 81 -2.75 -13.94 -12.33
N THR A 82 -1.94 -14.86 -11.81
CA THR A 82 -0.84 -14.57 -10.88
C THR A 82 0.24 -13.72 -11.54
N ALA A 83 0.67 -14.09 -12.75
CA ALA A 83 1.66 -13.35 -13.52
C ALA A 83 1.18 -11.93 -13.82
N ALA A 84 -0.09 -11.75 -14.20
CA ALA A 84 -0.68 -10.45 -14.45
C ALA A 84 -0.69 -9.59 -13.17
N MET A 85 -1.11 -10.16 -12.04
CA MET A 85 -1.11 -9.48 -10.73
C MET A 85 0.30 -9.09 -10.29
N CYS A 86 1.25 -10.02 -10.38
CA CYS A 86 2.65 -9.78 -10.05
C CYS A 86 3.30 -8.75 -10.97
N THR A 87 2.93 -8.73 -12.26
CA THR A 87 3.41 -7.73 -13.21
C THR A 87 2.84 -6.35 -12.87
N TRP A 88 1.55 -6.25 -12.55
CA TRP A 88 0.91 -5.00 -12.14
C TRP A 88 1.56 -4.42 -10.88
N ILE A 89 1.62 -5.20 -9.81
CA ILE A 89 2.24 -4.79 -8.55
C ILE A 89 3.72 -4.49 -8.79
N GLY A 90 4.43 -5.39 -9.46
CA GLY A 90 5.86 -5.30 -9.67
C GLY A 90 6.29 -4.09 -10.50
N MET A 91 5.54 -3.74 -11.55
CA MET A 91 5.83 -2.58 -12.39
C MET A 91 5.64 -1.27 -11.62
N ASN A 92 4.50 -1.12 -10.94
CA ASN A 92 4.20 0.08 -10.17
C ASN A 92 5.15 0.22 -8.97
N ASP A 93 5.47 -0.88 -8.27
CA ASP A 93 6.38 -0.82 -7.12
C ASP A 93 7.84 -0.63 -7.49
N ALA A 94 8.32 -1.27 -8.57
CA ALA A 94 9.71 -1.14 -8.98
C ALA A 94 10.05 0.30 -9.42
N LEU A 95 9.08 0.98 -10.04
CA LEU A 95 9.25 2.32 -10.60
C LEU A 95 8.84 3.42 -9.61
N ASP A 96 7.67 3.29 -8.99
CA ASP A 96 7.01 4.39 -8.28
C ASP A 96 6.99 4.24 -6.75
N ALA A 97 7.47 3.11 -6.19
CA ALA A 97 7.50 2.97 -4.75
C ALA A 97 8.43 4.01 -4.10
N LEU A 98 7.95 4.57 -2.98
CA LEU A 98 8.62 5.65 -2.25
C LEU A 98 9.85 5.18 -1.47
N THR A 99 9.96 3.87 -1.21
CA THR A 99 11.03 3.29 -0.41
C THR A 99 11.85 2.31 -1.22
N PHE A 100 13.14 2.20 -0.89
CA PHE A 100 14.02 1.18 -1.47
C PHE A 100 13.46 -0.24 -1.26
N ALA A 101 12.92 -0.53 -0.07
CA ALA A 101 12.31 -1.83 0.22
C ALA A 101 11.07 -2.10 -0.66
N GLY A 102 10.25 -1.07 -0.92
CA GLY A 102 9.13 -1.14 -1.87
C GLY A 102 9.60 -1.49 -3.28
N ARG A 103 10.64 -0.81 -3.78
CA ARG A 103 11.22 -1.10 -5.12
C ARG A 103 11.79 -2.50 -5.24
N VAL A 104 12.52 -2.97 -4.22
CA VAL A 104 13.03 -4.35 -4.16
C VAL A 104 11.88 -5.35 -4.18
N THR A 105 10.80 -5.08 -3.43
CA THR A 105 9.58 -5.89 -3.45
C THR A 105 8.97 -5.92 -4.86
N GLY A 106 8.92 -4.78 -5.55
CA GLY A 106 8.46 -4.69 -6.93
C GLY A 106 9.27 -5.57 -7.89
N PHE A 107 10.60 -5.53 -7.82
CA PHE A 107 11.45 -6.42 -8.62
C PHE A 107 11.25 -7.91 -8.29
N LEU A 108 11.01 -8.26 -7.03
CA LEU A 108 10.69 -9.64 -6.64
C LEU A 108 9.36 -10.10 -7.24
N PHE A 109 8.34 -9.24 -7.27
CA PHE A 109 7.08 -9.56 -7.96
C PHE A 109 7.27 -9.72 -9.48
N LEU A 110 8.06 -8.86 -10.13
CA LEU A 110 8.40 -9.04 -11.55
C LEU A 110 9.12 -10.37 -11.81
N PHE A 111 10.05 -10.76 -10.93
CA PHE A 111 10.70 -12.07 -11.01
C PHE A 111 9.70 -13.22 -10.88
N MET A 112 8.77 -13.16 -9.92
CA MET A 112 7.70 -14.14 -9.75
C MET A 112 6.81 -14.22 -10.99
N ALA A 113 6.49 -13.09 -11.63
CA ALA A 113 5.73 -13.07 -12.88
C ALA A 113 6.44 -13.85 -14.00
N VAL A 114 7.76 -13.70 -14.14
CA VAL A 114 8.55 -14.47 -15.11
C VAL A 114 8.51 -15.97 -14.80
N VAL A 115 8.62 -16.35 -13.53
CA VAL A 115 8.51 -17.75 -13.08
C VAL A 115 7.14 -18.34 -13.45
N GLU A 116 6.06 -17.59 -13.24
CA GLU A 116 4.70 -18.02 -13.61
C GLU A 116 4.54 -18.20 -15.12
N LEU A 117 5.09 -17.29 -15.94
CA LEU A 117 5.09 -17.45 -17.39
C LEU A 117 5.85 -18.71 -17.85
N ILE A 118 6.98 -19.03 -17.19
CA ILE A 118 7.70 -20.29 -17.42
C ILE A 118 6.82 -21.49 -17.03
N ALA A 119 6.09 -21.40 -15.92
CA ALA A 119 5.16 -22.45 -15.48
C ALA A 119 4.00 -22.66 -16.47
N VAL A 120 3.48 -21.59 -17.09
CA VAL A 120 2.47 -21.69 -18.17
C VAL A 120 3.03 -22.47 -19.37
N VAL A 121 4.22 -22.11 -19.85
CA VAL A 121 4.88 -22.80 -20.97
C VAL A 121 5.18 -24.26 -20.62
N ALA A 122 5.65 -24.52 -19.40
CA ALA A 122 5.85 -25.87 -18.88
C ALA A 122 4.54 -26.65 -18.78
N GLY A 123 3.42 -25.98 -18.48
CA GLY A 123 2.07 -26.53 -18.48
C GLY A 123 1.67 -27.07 -19.84
N PHE A 124 1.89 -26.28 -20.90
CA PHE A 124 1.63 -26.76 -22.25
C PHE A 124 2.49 -27.98 -22.61
N ASP A 125 3.78 -27.97 -22.28
CA ASP A 125 4.63 -29.15 -22.53
C ASP A 125 4.18 -30.36 -21.71
N PHE A 126 4.00 -30.21 -20.40
CA PHE A 126 3.60 -31.28 -19.49
C PHE A 126 2.22 -31.86 -19.83
N TRP A 127 1.23 -31.04 -20.17
CA TRP A 127 -0.11 -31.55 -20.44
C TRP A 127 -0.28 -32.05 -21.88
N ARG A 128 0.51 -31.57 -22.85
CA ARG A 128 0.36 -31.92 -24.28
C ARG A 128 1.42 -32.89 -24.81
N SER A 129 2.70 -32.67 -24.51
CA SER A 129 3.80 -33.26 -25.27
C SER A 129 4.80 -34.06 -24.43
N HIS A 130 4.91 -33.81 -23.12
CA HIS A 130 5.83 -34.46 -22.18
C HIS A 130 7.27 -34.59 -22.71
N LYS A 131 7.74 -33.63 -23.53
CA LYS A 131 9.04 -33.76 -24.18
C LYS A 131 10.19 -33.46 -23.23
N LYS A 132 9.98 -32.60 -22.23
CA LYS A 132 11.04 -32.16 -21.33
C LYS A 132 10.84 -32.72 -19.91
N ALA A 133 11.92 -33.28 -19.36
CA ALA A 133 11.92 -33.82 -17.99
C ALA A 133 11.66 -32.75 -16.90
N TYR A 134 11.97 -31.48 -17.20
CA TYR A 134 11.88 -30.36 -16.25
C TYR A 134 10.50 -29.68 -16.18
N SER A 135 9.57 -30.01 -17.08
CA SER A 135 8.25 -29.35 -17.14
C SER A 135 7.42 -29.59 -15.89
N GLY A 136 7.55 -30.79 -15.29
CA GLY A 136 6.89 -31.11 -14.04
C GLY A 136 7.39 -30.28 -12.84
N PRO A 137 8.70 -30.29 -12.53
CA PRO A 137 9.26 -29.43 -11.48
C PRO A 137 8.97 -27.94 -11.68
N ALA A 138 9.01 -27.44 -12.93
CA ALA A 138 8.67 -26.04 -13.22
C ALA A 138 7.21 -25.70 -12.85
N LEU A 139 6.26 -26.59 -13.17
CA LEU A 139 4.86 -26.44 -12.76
C LEU A 139 4.68 -26.46 -11.24
N LEU A 140 5.40 -27.35 -10.56
CA LEU A 140 5.35 -27.43 -9.10
C LEU A 140 5.87 -26.13 -8.46
N PHE A 141 6.94 -25.55 -9.02
CA PHE A 141 7.48 -24.29 -8.54
C PHE A 141 6.54 -23.11 -8.80
N GLY A 142 5.93 -23.04 -10.00
CA GLY A 142 4.88 -22.05 -10.30
C GLY A 142 3.72 -22.13 -9.30
N ALA A 143 3.17 -23.34 -9.06
CA ALA A 143 2.08 -23.50 -8.10
C ALA A 143 2.45 -23.11 -6.64
N LEU A 144 3.73 -23.23 -6.26
CA LEU A 144 4.22 -22.72 -4.98
C LEU A 144 4.31 -21.19 -4.95
N VAL A 145 4.74 -20.57 -6.05
CA VAL A 145 4.77 -19.11 -6.20
C VAL A 145 3.36 -18.54 -6.21
N GLU A 146 2.43 -19.12 -6.97
CA GLU A 146 1.01 -18.78 -6.98
C GLU A 146 0.42 -18.84 -5.56
N LEU A 147 0.68 -19.92 -4.82
CA LEU A 147 0.22 -20.07 -3.45
C LEU A 147 0.83 -19.00 -2.53
N PHE A 148 2.13 -18.74 -2.66
CA PHE A 148 2.84 -17.74 -1.88
C PHE A 148 2.26 -16.33 -2.11
N VAL A 149 2.14 -15.91 -3.37
CA VAL A 149 1.60 -14.61 -3.77
C VAL A 149 0.17 -14.47 -3.26
N GLY A 150 -0.70 -15.46 -3.52
CA GLY A 150 -2.08 -15.44 -3.04
C GLY A 150 -2.17 -15.36 -1.51
N SER A 151 -1.32 -16.10 -0.79
CA SER A 151 -1.28 -16.09 0.68
C SER A 151 -0.80 -14.75 1.24
N VAL A 152 0.23 -14.14 0.65
CA VAL A 152 0.74 -12.82 1.07
C VAL A 152 -0.34 -11.76 0.86
N LEU A 153 -1.02 -11.75 -0.29
CA LEU A 153 -2.10 -10.81 -0.57
C LEU A 153 -3.27 -10.97 0.41
N LEU A 154 -3.70 -12.20 0.70
CA LEU A 154 -4.72 -12.47 1.71
C LEU A 154 -4.28 -12.10 3.12
N LEU A 155 -3.04 -12.39 3.51
CA LEU A 155 -2.49 -12.03 4.81
C LEU A 155 -2.48 -10.51 4.98
N MET A 156 -2.01 -9.79 3.96
CA MET A 156 -2.01 -8.32 3.95
C MET A 156 -3.43 -7.78 4.01
N TYR A 157 -4.39 -8.37 3.29
CA TYR A 157 -5.79 -7.99 3.40
C TYR A 157 -6.33 -8.18 4.84
N VAL A 158 -6.08 -9.33 5.46
CA VAL A 158 -6.52 -9.63 6.83
C VAL A 158 -5.83 -8.71 7.86
N ALA A 159 -4.55 -8.43 7.69
CA ALA A 159 -3.82 -7.49 8.53
C ALA A 159 -4.38 -6.05 8.44
N ASN A 160 -5.05 -5.72 7.34
CA ASN A 160 -5.65 -4.42 7.07
C ASN A 160 -7.20 -4.43 7.07
N ARG A 161 -7.82 -5.46 7.67
CA ARG A 161 -9.27 -5.80 7.64
C ARG A 161 -10.26 -4.67 7.94
N ASP A 162 -9.81 -3.59 8.56
CA ASP A 162 -10.64 -2.45 8.97
C ASP A 162 -11.23 -1.63 7.80
N ARG A 163 -10.76 -1.81 6.56
CA ARG A 163 -11.28 -1.08 5.39
C ARG A 163 -11.44 -2.03 4.19
N PRO A 164 -12.60 -2.00 3.50
CA PRO A 164 -12.84 -2.92 2.39
C PRO A 164 -11.91 -2.55 1.22
N SER A 165 -10.97 -3.43 0.88
CA SER A 165 -10.45 -3.46 -0.47
C SER A 165 -11.59 -3.80 -1.43
N VAL A 166 -11.41 -3.52 -2.72
CA VAL A 166 -12.38 -3.89 -3.77
C VAL A 166 -12.73 -5.38 -3.60
N ALA A 167 -14.00 -5.70 -3.34
CA ALA A 167 -14.45 -7.07 -3.04
C ALA A 167 -14.05 -8.08 -4.13
N LEU A 168 -13.96 -7.61 -5.38
CA LEU A 168 -13.47 -8.39 -6.53
C LEU A 168 -12.01 -8.84 -6.36
N CYS A 169 -11.13 -8.00 -5.80
CA CYS A 169 -9.75 -8.36 -5.54
C CYS A 169 -9.68 -9.48 -4.48
N LEU A 170 -10.49 -9.41 -3.43
CA LEU A 170 -10.54 -10.46 -2.43
C LEU A 170 -10.98 -11.81 -3.03
N LEU A 171 -12.05 -11.81 -3.84
CA LEU A 171 -12.51 -13.03 -4.53
C LEU A 171 -11.44 -13.60 -5.45
N LEU A 172 -10.73 -12.73 -6.18
CA LEU A 172 -9.61 -13.12 -7.03
C LEU A 172 -8.51 -13.79 -6.21
N TRP A 173 -8.08 -13.19 -5.09
CA TRP A 173 -7.01 -13.74 -4.25
C TRP A 173 -7.40 -15.07 -3.59
N ILE A 174 -8.66 -15.20 -3.13
CA ILE A 174 -9.18 -16.48 -2.64
C ILE A 174 -9.19 -17.52 -3.76
N GLY A 175 -9.64 -17.13 -4.95
CA GLY A 175 -9.62 -17.97 -6.15
C GLY A 175 -8.22 -18.46 -6.50
N MET A 176 -7.22 -17.56 -6.46
CA MET A 176 -5.80 -17.89 -6.66
C MET A 176 -5.31 -18.90 -5.63
N VAL A 177 -5.57 -18.71 -4.34
CA VAL A 177 -5.13 -19.66 -3.30
C VAL A 177 -5.80 -21.03 -3.46
N ILE A 178 -7.09 -21.07 -3.77
CA ILE A 178 -7.81 -22.32 -4.04
C ILE A 178 -7.23 -23.01 -5.28
N CYS A 179 -7.00 -22.26 -6.36
CA CYS A 179 -6.40 -22.76 -7.60
C CYS A 179 -5.00 -23.31 -7.35
N ALA A 180 -4.16 -22.60 -6.59
CA ALA A 180 -2.82 -23.02 -6.23
C ALA A 180 -2.81 -24.29 -5.38
N ALA A 181 -3.64 -24.34 -4.33
CA ALA A 181 -3.76 -25.50 -3.45
C ALA A 181 -4.24 -26.73 -4.22
N TRP A 182 -5.21 -26.56 -5.12
CA TRP A 182 -5.67 -27.61 -6.00
C TRP A 182 -4.58 -28.05 -6.99
N SER A 183 -3.86 -27.10 -7.59
CA SER A 183 -2.77 -27.38 -8.53
C SER A 183 -1.65 -28.17 -7.87
N LEU A 184 -1.24 -27.74 -6.68
CA LEU A 184 -0.29 -28.47 -5.83
C LEU A 184 -0.81 -29.87 -5.53
N TRP A 185 -2.06 -30.02 -5.08
CA TRP A 185 -2.63 -31.33 -4.80
C TRP A 185 -2.59 -32.27 -6.02
N VAL A 186 -2.95 -31.78 -7.21
CA VAL A 186 -2.91 -32.57 -8.46
C VAL A 186 -1.48 -32.97 -8.82
N LEU A 187 -0.52 -32.03 -8.76
CA LEU A 187 0.89 -32.28 -9.09
C LEU A 187 1.54 -33.25 -8.08
N CYS A 188 1.21 -33.11 -6.81
CA CYS A 188 1.62 -33.98 -5.73
C CYS A 188 1.07 -35.40 -5.91
N ARG A 189 -0.23 -35.52 -6.22
CA ARG A 189 -0.87 -36.82 -6.48
C ARG A 189 -0.24 -37.52 -7.69
N ARG A 190 0.16 -36.77 -8.72
CA ARG A 190 0.89 -37.26 -9.90
C ARG A 190 2.39 -37.51 -9.65
N ARG A 191 2.88 -37.30 -8.42
CA ARG A 191 4.26 -37.59 -8.00
C ARG A 191 5.31 -36.90 -8.88
N VAL A 192 4.99 -35.71 -9.37
CA VAL A 192 5.85 -34.90 -10.26
C VAL A 192 7.23 -34.62 -9.64
N TRP A 193 7.30 -34.59 -8.31
CA TRP A 193 8.53 -34.44 -7.54
C TRP A 193 9.55 -35.58 -7.71
N LYS A 194 9.18 -36.75 -8.23
CA LYS A 194 10.09 -37.92 -8.32
C LYS A 194 11.30 -37.68 -9.23
N VAL A 195 11.21 -36.70 -10.13
CA VAL A 195 12.32 -36.28 -10.98
C VAL A 195 13.39 -35.53 -10.18
N LEU A 196 13.06 -34.97 -9.01
CA LEU A 196 14.00 -34.25 -8.16
C LEU A 196 14.87 -35.22 -7.37
N ARG A 197 16.19 -34.96 -7.37
CA ARG A 197 17.19 -35.80 -6.71
C ARG A 197 17.04 -35.82 -5.18
N TYR A 198 16.53 -34.73 -4.58
CA TYR A 198 16.39 -34.56 -3.13
C TYR A 198 15.14 -33.74 -2.74
N PRO A 199 13.91 -34.25 -2.94
CA PRO A 199 12.68 -33.46 -2.77
C PRO A 199 12.48 -32.96 -1.34
N GLY A 200 12.80 -33.77 -0.32
CA GLY A 200 12.64 -33.38 1.09
C GLY A 200 13.53 -32.21 1.51
N ARG A 201 14.80 -32.19 1.07
CA ARG A 201 15.74 -31.11 1.39
C ARG A 201 15.35 -29.80 0.69
N ILE A 202 14.89 -29.89 -0.55
CA ILE A 202 14.40 -28.73 -1.32
C ILE A 202 13.17 -28.14 -0.64
N ALA A 203 12.22 -28.99 -0.20
CA ALA A 203 11.02 -28.54 0.50
C ALA A 203 11.36 -27.81 1.81
N VAL A 204 12.26 -28.36 2.63
CA VAL A 204 12.72 -27.69 3.87
C VAL A 204 13.36 -26.34 3.57
N GLY A 205 14.25 -26.27 2.57
CA GLY A 205 14.88 -25.02 2.16
C GLY A 205 13.88 -23.96 1.70
N ALA A 206 12.87 -24.37 0.92
CA ALA A 206 11.80 -23.48 0.46
C ALA A 206 10.95 -22.96 1.64
N ILE A 207 10.53 -23.85 2.56
CA ILE A 207 9.72 -23.46 3.73
C ILE A 207 10.47 -22.44 4.60
N VAL A 208 11.74 -22.71 4.93
CA VAL A 208 12.55 -21.81 5.76
C VAL A 208 12.74 -20.45 5.08
N SER A 209 13.02 -20.45 3.77
CA SER A 209 13.19 -19.22 3.00
C SER A 209 11.90 -18.40 2.95
N THR A 210 10.77 -19.05 2.69
CA THR A 210 9.45 -18.42 2.67
C THR A 210 9.11 -17.80 4.02
N LEU A 211 9.36 -18.49 5.13
CA LEU A 211 9.14 -17.97 6.48
C LEU A 211 10.00 -16.72 6.73
N LEU A 212 11.30 -16.78 6.41
CA LEU A 212 12.20 -15.63 6.56
C LEU A 212 11.75 -14.44 5.74
N VAL A 213 11.32 -14.66 4.48
CA VAL A 213 10.80 -13.59 3.61
C VAL A 213 9.53 -12.99 4.20
N ILE A 214 8.56 -13.81 4.65
CA ILE A 214 7.32 -13.32 5.26
C ILE A 214 7.61 -12.53 6.54
N THR A 215 8.49 -13.03 7.42
CA THR A 215 8.86 -12.33 8.66
C THR A 215 9.57 -11.01 8.36
N ASN A 216 10.49 -10.99 7.41
CA ASN A 216 11.19 -9.76 7.02
C ASN A 216 10.24 -8.76 6.37
N LEU A 217 9.31 -9.22 5.53
CA LEU A 217 8.28 -8.38 4.92
C LEU A 217 7.34 -7.80 5.98
N ALA A 218 6.87 -8.61 6.93
CA ALA A 218 6.07 -8.13 8.05
C ALA A 218 6.85 -7.10 8.89
N TYR A 219 8.12 -7.35 9.16
CA TYR A 219 8.96 -6.41 9.91
C TYR A 219 9.13 -5.07 9.18
N THR A 220 9.49 -5.11 7.90
CA THR A 220 9.81 -3.91 7.10
C THR A 220 8.57 -3.15 6.63
N GLN A 221 7.48 -3.84 6.28
CA GLN A 221 6.25 -3.24 5.73
C GLN A 221 5.17 -2.96 6.76
N VAL A 222 5.21 -3.63 7.93
CA VAL A 222 4.20 -3.46 8.99
C VAL A 222 4.81 -2.83 10.23
N TYR A 223 5.91 -3.37 10.77
CA TYR A 223 6.44 -2.94 12.07
C TYR A 223 7.27 -1.65 12.03
N LEU A 224 8.33 -1.62 11.22
CA LEU A 224 9.25 -0.46 11.11
C LEU A 224 8.53 0.87 10.80
N PRO A 225 7.48 0.89 9.95
CA PRO A 225 6.68 2.09 9.71
C PRO A 225 6.03 2.68 10.95
N SER A 226 5.46 1.84 11.82
CA SER A 226 4.69 2.30 12.96
C SER A 226 5.56 2.83 14.12
N MET A 227 6.86 2.54 14.12
CA MET A 227 7.75 2.89 15.22
C MET A 227 8.47 4.25 15.06
N SER A 228 8.49 4.85 13.87
CA SER A 228 9.29 6.04 13.60
C SER A 228 8.42 7.25 13.25
N ARG A 229 8.22 8.15 14.22
CA ARG A 229 7.46 9.40 14.05
C ARG A 229 8.31 10.48 13.38
N PRO A 230 7.71 11.39 12.58
CA PRO A 230 8.44 12.54 12.09
C PRO A 230 8.85 13.45 13.26
N LEU A 231 10.08 13.96 13.18
CA LEU A 231 10.67 14.83 14.19
C LEU A 231 10.60 16.27 13.68
N VAL A 232 9.42 16.87 13.76
CA VAL A 232 9.23 18.28 13.43
C VAL A 232 9.11 19.07 14.73
N GLN A 233 9.86 20.16 14.82
CA GLN A 233 9.90 21.04 15.98
C GLN A 233 9.38 22.41 15.58
N GLY A 234 8.45 22.93 16.38
CA GLY A 234 7.99 24.31 16.27
C GLY A 234 8.50 25.14 17.43
N SER A 235 8.84 26.39 17.18
CA SER A 235 9.07 27.36 18.25
C SER A 235 8.45 28.70 17.91
N SER A 236 8.23 29.49 18.95
CA SER A 236 7.78 30.86 18.83
C SER A 236 8.64 31.72 19.74
N GLU A 237 8.98 32.92 19.30
CA GLU A 237 9.78 33.88 20.04
C GLU A 237 9.10 35.24 19.95
N ILE A 238 8.91 35.88 21.10
CA ILE A 238 8.39 37.25 21.18
C ILE A 238 9.59 38.18 21.20
N GLY A 239 9.70 39.05 20.19
CA GLY A 239 10.77 40.02 20.05
C GLY A 239 10.49 41.34 20.78
N MET A 240 11.40 42.29 20.62
CA MET A 240 11.32 43.60 21.26
C MET A 240 10.07 44.38 20.79
N PRO A 241 9.27 44.92 21.71
CA PRO A 241 8.13 45.76 21.38
C PRO A 241 8.58 47.18 21.03
N SER A 242 7.79 47.88 20.22
CA SER A 242 8.00 49.30 19.90
C SER A 242 6.69 50.08 19.95
N LEU A 243 6.76 51.36 20.31
CA LEU A 243 5.60 52.26 20.30
C LEU A 243 5.65 53.20 19.09
N ASN A 244 4.48 53.58 18.60
CA ASN A 244 4.39 54.73 17.71
C ASN A 244 4.72 56.04 18.46
N ARG A 245 4.98 57.12 17.72
CA ARG A 245 5.33 58.43 18.30
C ARG A 245 4.32 58.92 19.33
N GLU A 246 3.03 58.68 19.09
CA GLU A 246 1.94 59.11 19.98
C GLU A 246 1.78 58.23 21.23
N GLY A 247 2.34 57.01 21.23
CA GLY A 247 2.13 56.03 22.29
C GLY A 247 0.75 55.38 22.29
N THR A 248 -0.03 55.58 21.23
CA THR A 248 -1.38 55.04 21.03
C THR A 248 -1.36 53.61 20.49
N LYS A 249 -0.24 53.15 19.90
CA LYS A 249 -0.10 51.82 19.30
C LYS A 249 1.22 51.18 19.68
N MET A 250 1.17 49.91 20.09
CA MET A 250 2.34 49.07 20.31
C MET A 250 2.45 48.02 19.20
N TYR A 251 3.62 47.94 18.58
CA TYR A 251 3.97 46.93 17.60
C TYR A 251 4.83 45.86 18.25
N LEU A 252 4.40 44.60 18.14
CA LEU A 252 5.11 43.46 18.66
C LEU A 252 5.50 42.53 17.51
N ARG A 253 6.79 42.26 17.38
CA ARG A 253 7.30 41.25 16.44
C ARG A 253 7.30 39.90 17.11
N VAL A 254 6.72 38.90 16.45
CA VAL A 254 6.75 37.51 16.86
C VAL A 254 7.41 36.71 15.75
N ARG A 255 8.49 36.01 16.09
CA ARG A 255 9.15 35.10 15.16
C ARG A 255 8.64 33.68 15.39
N LEU A 256 8.21 33.05 14.31
CA LEU A 256 7.64 31.71 14.31
C LEU A 256 8.55 30.80 13.51
N HIS A 257 8.87 29.63 14.05
CA HIS A 257 9.77 28.67 13.43
C HIS A 257 9.13 27.30 13.33
N LEU A 258 9.40 26.60 12.23
CA LEU A 258 9.11 25.19 12.06
C LEU A 258 10.27 24.51 11.36
N LYS A 259 10.86 23.50 12.01
CA LYS A 259 12.04 22.78 11.52
C LYS A 259 11.78 21.28 11.45
N ASN A 260 12.19 20.63 10.37
CA ASN A 260 12.27 19.17 10.32
C ASN A 260 13.62 18.70 10.89
N SER A 261 13.65 18.33 12.16
CA SER A 261 14.83 17.79 12.84
C SER A 261 15.02 16.29 12.58
N GLY A 262 14.18 15.66 11.75
CA GLY A 262 14.25 14.26 11.36
C GLY A 262 15.25 13.96 10.24
N GLN A 263 15.28 12.69 9.82
CA GLN A 263 16.13 12.18 8.73
C GLN A 263 15.37 11.97 7.41
N VAL A 264 14.04 12.10 7.43
CA VAL A 264 13.16 11.85 6.29
C VAL A 264 12.40 13.14 5.99
N PRO A 265 12.21 13.51 4.72
CA PRO A 265 11.35 14.63 4.37
C PRO A 265 9.93 14.42 4.88
N VAL A 266 9.25 15.53 5.18
CA VAL A 266 7.87 15.53 5.64
C VAL A 266 7.04 16.51 4.83
N HIS A 267 5.77 16.20 4.62
CA HIS A 267 4.82 17.14 4.05
C HIS A 267 4.00 17.76 5.17
N ILE A 268 3.90 19.09 5.17
CA ILE A 268 3.08 19.83 6.13
C ILE A 268 1.67 19.96 5.58
N LEU A 269 0.73 19.15 6.10
CA LEU A 269 -0.67 19.13 5.66
C LEU A 269 -1.37 20.46 5.95
N GLY A 270 -1.06 21.05 7.08
CA GLY A 270 -1.58 22.34 7.51
C GLY A 270 -0.81 22.79 8.73
N SER A 271 -0.64 24.10 8.86
CA SER A 271 0.07 24.72 9.98
C SER A 271 -0.62 25.99 10.39
N ILE A 272 -0.91 26.18 11.66
CA ILE A 272 -1.55 27.39 12.16
C ILE A 272 -0.68 28.02 13.24
N TYR A 273 -0.62 29.35 13.24
CA TYR A 273 -0.13 30.10 14.38
C TYR A 273 -1.24 30.98 14.93
N TRP A 274 -1.12 31.31 16.22
CA TRP A 274 -1.94 32.33 16.84
C TRP A 274 -1.10 33.16 17.80
N ILE A 275 -1.43 34.45 17.84
CA ILE A 275 -0.90 35.41 18.80
C ILE A 275 -2.10 35.98 19.54
N GLN A 276 -2.12 35.90 20.86
CA GLN A 276 -3.26 36.31 21.69
C GLN A 276 -2.79 37.02 22.97
N LEU A 277 -3.65 37.91 23.46
CA LEU A 277 -3.52 38.56 24.76
C LEU A 277 -4.34 37.82 25.80
N LYS A 278 -3.77 37.60 26.98
CA LYS A 278 -4.47 37.08 28.15
C LYS A 278 -5.07 38.25 28.94
N LEU A 279 -6.36 38.21 29.28
CA LEU A 279 -7.06 39.27 30.02
C LEU A 279 -7.04 39.00 31.53
N VAL A 280 -6.93 40.07 32.33
CA VAL A 280 -6.86 39.99 33.80
C VAL A 280 -8.20 39.63 34.45
N SER A 281 -9.34 40.03 33.86
CA SER A 281 -10.61 40.13 34.62
C SER A 281 -11.82 39.36 34.07
N ASP A 282 -11.70 38.54 33.02
CA ASP A 282 -12.87 37.88 32.43
C ASP A 282 -12.83 36.33 32.59
N PRO A 283 -13.75 35.73 33.38
CA PRO A 283 -13.85 34.28 33.52
C PRO A 283 -14.38 33.57 32.26
N LYS A 284 -15.07 34.27 31.35
CA LYS A 284 -15.67 33.71 30.12
C LYS A 284 -14.85 34.03 28.85
N ASP A 285 -14.07 35.10 28.84
CA ASP A 285 -13.19 35.50 27.73
C ASP A 285 -11.75 35.79 28.18
N ARG A 286 -11.04 34.74 28.60
CA ARG A 286 -9.64 34.85 29.07
C ARG A 286 -8.64 35.33 28.02
N TYR A 287 -8.98 35.31 26.72
CA TYR A 287 -8.04 35.60 25.64
C TYR A 287 -8.65 36.45 24.53
N LYS A 288 -7.91 37.46 24.07
CA LYS A 288 -8.19 38.24 22.85
C LYS A 288 -7.21 37.82 21.77
N LEU A 289 -7.70 37.20 20.70
CA LEU A 289 -6.90 36.84 19.54
C LEU A 289 -6.45 38.12 18.82
N LEU A 290 -5.14 38.32 18.69
CA LEU A 290 -4.56 39.41 17.92
C LEU A 290 -4.47 39.04 16.45
N LYS A 291 -3.86 37.89 16.16
CA LYS A 291 -3.61 37.44 14.79
C LYS A 291 -3.50 35.92 14.70
N PRO A 292 -4.38 35.28 13.91
CA PRO A 292 -4.14 33.93 13.41
C PRO A 292 -3.45 33.97 12.04
N GLY A 293 -2.80 32.88 11.65
CA GLY A 293 -2.31 32.73 10.28
C GLY A 293 -1.73 31.35 9.98
N GLU A 294 -1.27 31.19 8.74
CA GLU A 294 -0.59 29.97 8.28
C GLU A 294 0.89 30.23 8.17
N LEU A 295 1.70 29.40 8.84
CA LEU A 295 3.16 29.52 8.77
C LEU A 295 3.73 28.91 7.47
N VAL A 296 3.22 27.75 7.06
CA VAL A 296 3.70 27.02 5.89
C VAL A 296 2.69 27.19 4.75
N LYS A 297 3.12 27.88 3.69
CA LYS A 297 2.35 28.08 2.46
C LYS A 297 3.14 27.61 1.24
N PRO A 298 2.49 26.94 0.26
CA PRO A 298 1.15 26.38 0.36
C PRO A 298 1.09 25.15 1.30
N PRO A 299 -0.10 24.71 1.74
CA PRO A 299 -0.23 23.43 2.41
C PRO A 299 0.17 22.27 1.48
N GLY A 300 0.67 21.20 2.07
CA GLY A 300 1.30 20.08 1.38
C GLY A 300 2.76 20.31 1.02
N ARG A 301 3.31 21.50 1.32
CA ARG A 301 4.73 21.78 1.10
C ARG A 301 5.61 20.75 1.80
N GLU A 302 6.56 20.24 1.05
CA GLU A 302 7.63 19.39 1.56
C GLU A 302 8.62 20.21 2.39
N LEU A 303 9.06 19.63 3.50
CA LEU A 303 10.10 20.15 4.38
C LEU A 303 11.21 19.10 4.47
N SER A 304 12.33 19.38 3.82
CA SER A 304 13.49 18.49 3.75
C SER A 304 14.10 18.26 5.14
N PRO A 305 14.87 17.18 5.36
CA PRO A 305 15.63 17.00 6.60
C PRO A 305 16.50 18.22 6.89
N GLN A 306 16.44 18.71 8.13
CA GLN A 306 17.10 19.92 8.63
C GLN A 306 16.61 21.25 8.04
N GLU A 307 15.67 21.25 7.10
CA GLU A 307 15.07 22.48 6.58
C GLU A 307 14.23 23.18 7.65
N GLU A 308 14.29 24.50 7.64
CA GLU A 308 13.58 25.38 8.56
C GLU A 308 12.78 26.42 7.79
N ILE A 309 11.54 26.64 8.23
CA ILE A 309 10.68 27.74 7.79
C ILE A 309 10.55 28.70 8.96
N SER A 310 10.80 29.97 8.69
CA SER A 310 10.65 31.07 9.66
C SER A 310 9.79 32.17 9.08
N GLU A 311 8.90 32.73 9.90
CA GLU A 311 8.11 33.92 9.55
C GLU A 311 8.14 34.92 10.71
N ASP A 312 8.38 36.18 10.38
CA ASP A 312 8.26 37.30 11.32
C ASP A 312 6.90 37.97 11.16
N VAL A 313 6.09 37.90 12.20
CA VAL A 313 4.75 38.46 12.22
C VAL A 313 4.73 39.67 13.14
N VAL A 314 4.35 40.82 12.60
CA VAL A 314 4.09 42.02 13.40
C VAL A 314 2.61 42.08 13.75
N VAL A 315 2.32 42.28 15.04
CA VAL A 315 0.97 42.53 15.56
C VAL A 315 0.89 43.92 16.19
N GLU A 316 -0.28 44.53 16.06
CA GLU A 316 -0.58 45.86 16.59
C GLU A 316 -1.51 45.72 17.79
N ILE A 317 -1.21 46.47 18.85
CA ILE A 317 -2.01 46.55 20.07
C ILE A 317 -2.36 48.01 20.29
N ASP A 318 -3.63 48.34 20.12
CA ASP A 318 -4.18 49.68 20.34
C ASP A 318 -4.32 50.02 21.82
N ASP A 319 -4.13 51.30 22.14
CA ASP A 319 -4.23 51.87 23.49
C ASP A 319 -3.51 51.02 24.56
N PRO A 320 -2.20 50.75 24.39
CA PRO A 320 -1.51 49.73 25.17
C PRO A 320 -1.44 50.05 26.68
N GLY A 321 -1.63 51.31 27.07
CA GLY A 321 -1.66 51.75 28.47
C GLY A 321 -3.03 51.71 29.17
N LYS A 322 -4.15 51.52 28.45
CA LYS A 322 -5.50 51.53 29.03
C LYS A 322 -6.05 50.13 29.32
N SER A 323 -5.45 49.11 28.73
CA SER A 323 -6.02 47.76 28.72
C SER A 323 -5.47 46.87 29.84
N ALA A 324 -6.36 46.12 30.50
CA ALA A 324 -6.00 45.15 31.55
C ALA A 324 -5.57 43.80 30.94
N TYR A 325 -4.40 43.78 30.31
CA TYR A 325 -3.77 42.56 29.78
C TYR A 325 -2.72 42.01 30.76
N GLU A 326 -2.71 40.69 30.93
CA GLU A 326 -1.76 39.98 31.80
C GLU A 326 -0.50 39.58 31.04
N ALA A 327 -0.66 38.99 29.85
CA ALA A 327 0.45 38.45 29.06
C ALA A 327 0.11 38.42 27.56
N VAL A 328 1.15 38.47 26.72
CA VAL A 328 1.07 38.07 25.31
C VAL A 328 1.53 36.62 25.20
N THR A 329 0.81 35.83 24.42
CA THR A 329 1.21 34.45 24.09
C THR A 329 1.21 34.23 22.59
N ALA A 330 2.21 33.49 22.11
CA ALA A 330 2.32 33.06 20.72
C ALA A 330 2.65 31.57 20.65
N GLN A 331 2.04 30.88 19.69
CA GLN A 331 2.30 29.47 19.45
C GLN A 331 2.08 29.11 17.98
N VAL A 332 2.87 28.15 17.51
CA VAL A 332 2.71 27.47 16.23
C VAL A 332 2.27 26.01 16.44
N GLU A 333 1.36 25.55 15.62
CA GLU A 333 0.93 24.15 15.53
C GLU A 333 0.97 23.69 14.06
N ALA A 334 1.32 22.43 13.81
CA ALA A 334 1.34 21.88 12.46
C ALA A 334 1.01 20.40 12.45
N TYR A 335 0.43 19.94 11.34
CA TYR A 335 0.32 18.52 11.04
C TYR A 335 1.30 18.15 9.94
N ALA A 336 2.15 17.17 10.22
CA ALA A 336 3.14 16.68 9.29
C ALA A 336 2.95 15.18 9.07
N PHE A 337 3.23 14.71 7.86
CA PHE A 337 3.38 13.29 7.58
C PHE A 337 4.71 13.02 6.88
N ARG A 338 5.16 11.78 6.92
CA ARG A 338 6.43 11.40 6.28
C ARG A 338 6.24 11.11 4.79
N GLN A 339 7.07 11.71 3.95
CA GLN A 339 7.01 11.53 2.50
C GLN A 339 7.26 10.07 2.07
N ASP A 340 7.99 9.28 2.85
CA ASP A 340 8.27 7.87 2.53
C ASP A 340 7.11 6.90 2.86
N ARG A 341 5.99 7.41 3.40
CA ARG A 341 4.82 6.61 3.82
C ARG A 341 3.60 6.80 2.93
N MET A 342 3.43 7.97 2.36
CA MET A 342 2.34 8.26 1.44
C MET A 342 2.71 9.37 0.47
N THR A 343 2.04 9.41 -0.66
CA THR A 343 2.03 10.58 -1.54
C THR A 343 0.72 11.32 -1.41
N ILE A 344 0.78 12.62 -1.67
CA ILE A 344 -0.38 13.51 -1.74
C ILE A 344 -0.48 14.07 -3.15
N ASP A 345 -1.70 14.20 -3.68
CA ASP A 345 -1.90 14.78 -5.01
C ASP A 345 -1.30 16.20 -5.07
N ALA A 346 -0.63 16.52 -6.18
CA ALA A 346 -0.05 17.84 -6.43
C ALA A 346 -1.11 18.97 -6.40
N ALA A 347 -2.37 18.65 -6.67
CA ALA A 347 -3.50 19.58 -6.57
C ALA A 347 -3.90 19.93 -5.12
N TYR A 348 -3.33 19.28 -4.10
CA TYR A 348 -3.72 19.52 -2.71
C TYR A 348 -3.56 20.98 -2.28
N LYS A 349 -2.48 21.65 -2.72
CA LYS A 349 -2.23 23.08 -2.46
C LYS A 349 -3.38 23.98 -2.93
N ASP A 350 -4.09 23.57 -3.98
CA ASP A 350 -5.16 24.30 -4.64
C ASP A 350 -6.55 23.79 -4.23
N SER A 351 -6.63 22.74 -3.40
CA SER A 351 -7.88 22.10 -2.96
C SER A 351 -8.67 22.88 -1.90
N GLY A 352 -8.14 24.04 -1.49
CA GLY A 352 -8.66 24.82 -0.39
C GLY A 352 -9.98 25.50 -0.69
N GLU A 353 -11.02 25.21 0.10
CA GLU A 353 -12.36 25.77 -0.09
C GLU A 353 -12.97 26.27 1.22
N TRP A 354 -13.58 27.46 1.17
CA TRP A 354 -14.40 27.96 2.27
C TRP A 354 -15.70 27.19 2.38
N ARG A 355 -16.15 26.94 3.61
CA ARG A 355 -17.43 26.28 3.90
C ARG A 355 -18.61 26.87 3.12
N GLY A 356 -18.69 28.20 2.97
CA GLY A 356 -19.78 28.84 2.23
C GLY A 356 -19.84 28.42 0.75
N LYS A 357 -18.69 28.14 0.12
CA LYS A 357 -18.66 27.57 -1.22
C LYS A 357 -19.02 26.07 -1.21
N LEU A 358 -18.46 25.30 -0.28
CA LEU A 358 -18.79 23.89 -0.11
C LEU A 358 -20.29 23.66 0.10
N LYS A 359 -20.95 24.50 0.90
CA LYS A 359 -22.39 24.44 1.16
C LYS A 359 -23.22 24.74 -0.10
N ARG A 360 -22.79 25.71 -0.92
CA ARG A 360 -23.44 26.00 -2.22
C ARG A 360 -23.30 24.83 -3.21
N GLU A 361 -22.21 24.08 -3.11
CA GLU A 361 -21.96 22.87 -3.92
C GLU A 361 -22.55 21.59 -3.32
N GLY A 362 -23.15 21.66 -2.12
CA GLY A 362 -23.66 20.47 -1.41
C GLY A 362 -22.57 19.50 -0.92
N LYS A 363 -21.33 20.00 -0.73
CA LYS A 363 -20.15 19.22 -0.33
C LYS A 363 -19.68 19.50 1.10
N ASP A 364 -20.38 20.33 1.87
CA ASP A 364 -19.98 20.70 3.24
C ASP A 364 -20.05 19.54 4.24
N ASP A 365 -20.74 18.45 3.89
CA ASP A 365 -20.86 17.22 4.68
C ASP A 365 -20.10 16.02 4.07
N ASP A 366 -19.22 16.25 3.08
CA ASP A 366 -18.39 15.20 2.46
C ASP A 366 -16.87 15.46 2.59
N PRO A 367 -16.23 15.02 3.67
CA PRO A 367 -16.82 14.43 4.88
C PRO A 367 -17.33 15.51 5.87
N PRO A 368 -18.14 15.12 6.88
CA PRO A 368 -18.67 16.04 7.87
C PRO A 368 -17.54 16.75 8.63
N GLY A 369 -17.66 18.07 8.75
CA GLY A 369 -16.68 18.87 9.50
C GLY A 369 -16.72 18.63 11.01
N PRO A 370 -15.65 19.00 11.74
CA PRO A 370 -15.62 18.97 13.20
C PRO A 370 -16.73 19.82 13.84
N PRO A 371 -17.36 19.36 14.93
CA PRO A 371 -18.34 20.16 15.66
C PRO A 371 -17.70 21.39 16.35
N PRO A 372 -18.48 22.47 16.59
CA PRO A 372 -19.88 22.62 16.22
C PRO A 372 -20.06 23.00 14.73
N VAL A 373 -21.06 22.38 14.12
CA VAL A 373 -21.34 22.43 12.66
C VAL A 373 -21.78 23.83 12.23
N ASP A 374 -21.94 24.80 13.10
CA ASP A 374 -22.36 26.17 12.77
C ASP A 374 -21.19 27.12 12.43
N LYS A 375 -19.94 26.73 12.69
CA LYS A 375 -18.79 27.62 12.50
C LYS A 375 -18.28 27.65 11.06
N GLU A 376 -17.74 28.80 10.67
CA GLU A 376 -16.97 28.93 9.43
C GLU A 376 -15.65 28.18 9.55
N TYR A 377 -15.33 27.43 8.50
CA TYR A 377 -14.05 26.75 8.36
C TYR A 377 -13.56 26.84 6.91
N PHE A 378 -12.26 26.67 6.76
CA PHE A 378 -11.61 26.46 5.48
C PHE A 378 -11.15 24.99 5.39
N ARG A 379 -11.39 24.31 4.28
CA ARG A 379 -11.12 22.87 4.13
C ARG A 379 -10.18 22.61 2.97
N TYR A 380 -9.11 21.86 3.21
CA TYR A 380 -8.31 21.23 2.18
C TYR A 380 -8.63 19.75 2.11
N GLN A 381 -8.59 19.18 0.91
CA GLN A 381 -8.98 17.79 0.69
C GLN A 381 -8.23 17.21 -0.50
N SER A 382 -7.59 16.06 -0.33
CA SER A 382 -6.90 15.39 -1.44
C SER A 382 -6.88 13.88 -1.26
N ALA A 383 -6.80 13.17 -2.38
CA ALA A 383 -6.49 11.76 -2.39
C ALA A 383 -5.03 11.55 -1.99
N ILE A 384 -4.79 10.49 -1.21
CA ILE A 384 -3.46 10.02 -0.85
C ILE A 384 -3.27 8.59 -1.34
N SER A 385 -2.06 8.27 -1.76
CA SER A 385 -1.66 6.89 -2.09
C SER A 385 -0.64 6.37 -1.07
N GLN A 386 -0.65 5.06 -0.87
CA GLN A 386 0.31 4.37 -0.01
C GLN A 386 1.72 4.43 -0.63
N SER A 387 2.74 4.06 0.16
CA SER A 387 4.13 4.00 -0.29
C SER A 387 4.45 2.95 -1.37
N SER A 388 3.50 2.05 -1.65
CA SER A 388 3.58 0.99 -2.68
C SER A 388 2.19 0.61 -3.17
N GLU A 389 2.13 0.10 -4.39
CA GLU A 389 0.95 -0.47 -5.02
C GLU A 389 0.46 -1.73 -4.32
N LEU A 390 1.35 -2.56 -3.79
CA LEU A 390 0.95 -3.68 -2.91
C LEU A 390 0.08 -3.19 -1.75
N LEU A 391 0.48 -2.07 -1.13
CA LEU A 391 -0.30 -1.46 -0.06
C LEU A 391 -1.57 -0.78 -0.58
N ASN A 392 -1.53 -0.12 -1.75
CA ASN A 392 -2.74 0.48 -2.36
C ASN A 392 -3.83 -0.58 -2.60
N LEU A 393 -3.46 -1.76 -3.11
CA LEU A 393 -4.41 -2.84 -3.37
C LEU A 393 -4.98 -3.45 -2.09
N THR A 394 -4.15 -3.60 -1.06
CA THR A 394 -4.53 -4.30 0.18
C THR A 394 -5.16 -3.40 1.24
N ARG A 395 -4.82 -2.10 1.26
CA ARG A 395 -5.38 -1.10 2.18
C ARG A 395 -6.45 -0.20 1.54
N GLY A 396 -6.46 -0.10 0.22
CA GLY A 396 -7.26 0.85 -0.52
C GLY A 396 -6.60 2.23 -0.63
N LYS A 397 -7.20 3.07 -1.48
CA LYS A 397 -6.88 4.50 -1.55
C LYS A 397 -7.53 5.20 -0.37
N GLU A 398 -6.87 6.25 0.11
CA GLU A 398 -7.39 7.06 1.22
C GLU A 398 -7.45 8.53 0.80
N ARG A 399 -8.08 9.33 1.66
CA ARG A 399 -8.27 10.76 1.49
C ARG A 399 -7.81 11.43 2.77
N VAL A 400 -7.04 12.50 2.62
CA VAL A 400 -6.72 13.41 3.72
C VAL A 400 -7.64 14.61 3.65
N THR A 401 -8.22 14.99 4.78
CA THR A 401 -9.05 16.18 4.92
C THR A 401 -8.50 17.03 6.05
N VAL A 402 -8.28 18.32 5.79
CA VAL A 402 -7.75 19.27 6.77
C VAL A 402 -8.73 20.41 6.94
N TRP A 403 -9.20 20.62 8.17
CA TRP A 403 -10.08 21.72 8.52
C TRP A 403 -9.36 22.77 9.33
N TRP A 404 -9.52 24.01 8.90
CA TRP A 404 -9.04 25.21 9.55
C TRP A 404 -10.22 25.93 10.20
N LEU A 405 -10.26 25.93 11.53
CA LEU A 405 -11.37 26.52 12.27
C LEU A 405 -10.94 27.87 12.82
N TYR A 406 -11.49 28.93 12.23
CA TYR A 406 -11.32 30.31 12.68
C TYR A 406 -12.28 30.59 13.83
N ARG A 407 -11.92 30.15 15.03
CA ARG A 407 -12.63 30.42 16.30
C ARG A 407 -11.73 31.20 17.25
N ARG A 408 -12.25 31.58 18.42
CA ARG A 408 -11.47 32.27 19.49
C ARG A 408 -10.10 31.64 19.78
N ARG A 409 -10.03 30.30 19.70
CA ARG A 409 -8.78 29.52 19.65
C ARG A 409 -8.68 28.80 18.31
N PRO A 410 -7.96 29.37 17.33
CA PRO A 410 -7.79 28.76 16.02
C PRO A 410 -7.18 27.37 16.18
N VAL A 411 -7.73 26.39 15.46
CA VAL A 411 -7.24 25.00 15.49
C VAL A 411 -7.32 24.42 14.09
N VAL A 412 -6.33 23.61 13.75
CA VAL A 412 -6.31 22.76 12.55
C VAL A 412 -6.65 21.34 12.99
N TYR A 413 -7.51 20.67 12.22
CA TYR A 413 -7.79 19.25 12.38
C TYR A 413 -7.45 18.52 11.10
N VAL A 414 -6.93 17.30 11.24
CA VAL A 414 -6.61 16.42 10.13
C VAL A 414 -7.30 15.09 10.35
N ASP A 415 -7.99 14.63 9.31
CA ASP A 415 -8.55 13.29 9.22
C ASP A 415 -7.98 12.55 8.01
N VAL A 416 -7.82 11.24 8.17
CA VAL A 416 -7.36 10.33 7.12
C VAL A 416 -8.31 9.13 7.05
N ALA A 417 -9.15 9.14 6.02
CA ALA A 417 -10.25 8.21 5.87
C ALA A 417 -10.35 7.64 4.45
N SER A 418 -11.13 6.57 4.28
CA SER A 418 -11.48 6.13 2.94
C SER A 418 -12.28 7.22 2.22
N PRO A 419 -12.18 7.35 0.89
CA PRO A 419 -12.95 8.35 0.13
C PRO A 419 -14.46 8.23 0.35
N ASP A 420 -14.95 7.01 0.55
CA ASP A 420 -16.37 6.71 0.77
C ASP A 420 -16.80 6.83 2.25
N ASP A 421 -15.86 7.07 3.17
CA ASP A 421 -16.19 7.20 4.59
C ASP A 421 -16.82 8.56 4.86
N ARG A 422 -18.04 8.54 5.41
CA ARG A 422 -18.85 9.71 5.76
C ARG A 422 -19.09 9.83 7.26
N LYS A 423 -18.31 9.12 8.07
CA LYS A 423 -18.43 9.24 9.52
C LYS A 423 -18.16 10.68 9.96
N PRO A 424 -18.92 11.18 10.95
CA PRO A 424 -18.67 12.50 11.49
C PRO A 424 -17.32 12.56 12.16
N PHE A 425 -16.59 13.66 11.92
CA PHE A 425 -15.29 13.87 12.54
C PHE A 425 -15.40 13.86 14.07
N ASN A 426 -14.74 12.89 14.70
CA ASN A 426 -14.80 12.70 16.15
C ASN A 426 -13.56 13.26 16.84
N LEU A 427 -13.72 14.39 17.53
CA LEU A 427 -12.67 15.03 18.34
C LEU A 427 -12.26 14.22 19.57
N ILE A 428 -13.13 13.33 20.04
CA ILE A 428 -13.01 12.66 21.34
C ILE A 428 -12.39 11.26 21.20
N ASP A 429 -12.42 10.66 20.00
CA ASP A 429 -11.84 9.34 19.77
C ASP A 429 -10.45 9.40 19.13
N PRO A 430 -9.36 9.36 19.92
CA PRO A 430 -8.01 9.35 19.38
C PRO A 430 -7.66 8.05 18.65
N LYS A 431 -8.50 6.99 18.66
CA LYS A 431 -8.15 5.70 18.05
C LYS A 431 -8.01 5.79 16.52
N GLU A 432 -8.89 6.50 15.84
CA GLU A 432 -8.80 6.66 14.38
C GLU A 432 -7.58 7.49 13.99
N GLN A 433 -7.30 8.55 14.74
CA GLN A 433 -6.10 9.36 14.54
C GLN A 433 -4.81 8.58 14.88
N ARG A 434 -4.83 7.72 15.92
CA ARG A 434 -3.70 6.81 16.23
C ARG A 434 -3.38 5.87 15.07
N ARG A 435 -4.38 5.36 14.35
CA ARG A 435 -4.13 4.55 13.15
C ARG A 435 -3.44 5.35 12.05
N ALA A 436 -3.88 6.59 11.81
CA ALA A 436 -3.22 7.46 10.84
C ALA A 436 -1.78 7.81 11.26
N VAL A 437 -1.56 8.01 12.56
CA VAL A 437 -0.22 8.19 13.16
C VAL A 437 0.65 6.96 12.89
N ASP A 438 0.16 5.76 13.17
CA ASP A 438 0.92 4.52 13.04
C ASP A 438 1.15 4.10 11.58
N ARG A 439 0.23 4.43 10.67
CA ARG A 439 0.32 4.07 9.24
C ARG A 439 1.15 5.05 8.42
N TYR A 440 0.89 6.35 8.59
CA TYR A 440 1.48 7.40 7.74
C TYR A 440 2.57 8.19 8.43
N GLY A 441 2.85 7.89 9.70
CA GLY A 441 3.67 8.76 10.52
C GLY A 441 3.03 10.14 10.67
N LEU A 442 1.70 10.23 10.72
CA LEU A 442 1.03 11.51 10.99
C LEU A 442 1.46 12.00 12.38
N ALA A 443 1.97 13.22 12.47
CA ALA A 443 2.28 13.85 13.75
C ALA A 443 1.60 15.20 13.86
N PHE A 444 0.98 15.41 15.01
CA PHE A 444 0.61 16.74 15.46
C PHE A 444 1.79 17.36 16.20
N VAL A 445 2.29 18.45 15.65
CA VAL A 445 3.42 19.21 16.16
C VAL A 445 2.85 20.42 16.86
N ARG A 446 3.08 20.53 18.17
CA ARG A 446 2.79 21.74 18.93
C ARG A 446 4.12 22.36 19.32
N GLY A 447 4.38 23.55 18.79
CA GLY A 447 5.60 24.28 19.09
C GLY A 447 5.65 24.81 20.52
N SER A 448 6.83 25.27 20.95
CA SER A 448 6.97 25.96 22.23
C SER A 448 6.05 27.18 22.26
N MET A 449 5.38 27.37 23.40
CA MET A 449 4.56 28.56 23.62
C MET A 449 5.47 29.67 24.17
N ALA A 450 5.62 30.75 23.43
CA ALA A 450 6.22 31.96 23.98
C ALA A 450 5.17 32.71 24.78
N GLN A 451 5.54 33.13 25.99
CA GLN A 451 4.70 33.95 26.84
C GLN A 451 5.56 35.04 27.49
N MET A 452 5.13 36.29 27.35
CA MET A 452 5.76 37.43 28.02
C MET A 452 4.73 38.22 28.81
N PRO A 453 5.03 38.62 30.07
CA PRO A 453 4.17 39.51 30.84
C PRO A 453 3.92 40.81 30.07
N TYR A 454 2.65 41.22 30.00
CA TYR A 454 2.29 42.40 29.22
C TYR A 454 2.90 43.68 29.82
N THR A 455 3.02 43.73 31.15
CA THR A 455 3.63 44.85 31.88
C THR A 455 5.12 45.01 31.58
N GLU A 456 5.83 43.92 31.30
CA GLU A 456 7.24 43.95 30.90
C GLU A 456 7.39 44.49 29.48
N LEU A 457 6.58 43.97 28.54
CA LEU A 457 6.53 44.45 27.17
C LEU A 457 6.21 45.95 27.09
N LEU A 458 5.25 46.43 27.88
CA LEU A 458 4.88 47.84 27.90
C LEU A 458 6.03 48.73 28.40
N LYS A 459 6.73 48.32 29.46
CA LYS A 459 7.90 49.04 30.00
C LYS A 459 9.03 49.11 28.98
N GLU A 460 9.32 48.00 28.32
CA GLU A 460 10.37 47.94 27.31
C GLU A 460 10.04 48.81 26.10
N ALA A 461 8.78 48.80 25.65
CA ALA A 461 8.32 49.63 24.53
C ALA A 461 8.38 51.13 24.85
N GLN A 462 8.11 51.51 26.10
CA GLN A 462 8.23 52.89 26.58
C GLN A 462 9.69 53.36 26.63
N ALA A 463 10.62 52.48 27.02
CA ALA A 463 12.04 52.80 27.06
C ALA A 463 12.64 53.06 25.66
N HIS A 464 12.09 52.44 24.61
CA HIS A 464 12.54 52.55 23.22
C HIS A 464 11.65 53.48 22.37
N ARG A 465 10.86 54.36 22.98
CA ARG A 465 9.98 55.27 22.25
C ARG A 465 10.81 56.23 21.40
N PRO A 466 10.54 56.35 20.07
CA PRO A 466 11.21 57.34 19.25
C PRO A 466 10.84 58.74 19.73
N THR A 467 11.85 59.55 20.07
CA THR A 467 11.73 60.96 20.48
C THR A 467 11.19 61.85 19.37
#